data_AF-A0AAE7DNG6-F1
#
_entry.id   AF-A0AAE7DNG6-F1
#
_cell.length_a   1.000
_cell.length_b   1.000
_cell.length_c   1.000
_cell.angle_alpha   90.00
_cell.angle_beta   90.00
_cell.angle_gamma   90.00
#
_symmetry.space_group_name_H-M   'P 1'
#
loop_
_entity.id
_entity.type
_entity.pdbx_description
1 polymer ?
#
loop_
_entity_poly.entity_id
_entity_poly.type
_entity_poly.pdbx_seq_one_letter_code
_entity_poly.pdbx_strand_id
1 'polypeptide(L)'
;MKIDDDLWARSATDITGRWCLIDGALTKTPFPDVQVDFAALIAAERYQREASGVVVDGSTIDTSRDGQALIAGAAVSAILDSSYKCSWKTAEGFVELDAPRIISIATAVRAHVQTCFDRELTLLRAVETGTYRDSMLTEGWPDSSPPEKTSVITQLQ
;
A
#
# COMPACT_ATOMS: atom_id res chain seq x y z
N MET A 1 -14.29 15.61 48.43
CA MET A 1 -12.94 16.12 48.09
C MET A 1 -13.11 17.58 47.67
N LYS A 2 -12.50 18.54 48.39
CA LYS A 2 -12.45 19.93 47.93
C LYS A 2 -11.26 20.04 46.98
N ILE A 3 -11.52 20.44 45.74
CA ILE A 3 -10.49 20.81 44.78
C ILE A 3 -10.32 22.31 44.94
N ASP A 4 -9.10 22.78 45.19
CA ASP A 4 -8.84 24.22 45.29
C ASP A 4 -8.87 24.87 43.89
N ASP A 5 -9.06 26.20 43.84
CA ASP A 5 -9.22 26.93 42.58
C ASP A 5 -7.96 26.92 41.70
N ASP A 6 -6.76 26.83 42.29
CA ASP A 6 -5.48 26.68 41.56
C ASP A 6 -5.35 25.27 40.95
N LEU A 7 -5.72 24.23 41.69
CA LEU A 7 -5.75 22.86 41.21
C LEU A 7 -6.82 22.68 40.10
N TRP A 8 -7.96 23.34 40.23
CA TRP A 8 -8.99 23.36 39.19
C TRP A 8 -8.49 24.07 37.92
N ALA A 9 -7.89 25.26 38.06
CA ALA A 9 -7.34 26.00 36.93
C ALA A 9 -6.25 25.22 36.19
N ARG A 10 -5.32 24.60 36.93
CA ARG A 10 -4.23 23.78 36.36
C ARG A 10 -4.75 22.54 35.65
N SER A 11 -5.69 21.81 36.26
CA SER A 11 -6.26 20.61 35.64
C SER A 11 -7.12 20.91 34.41
N ALA A 12 -7.79 22.07 34.36
CA ALA A 12 -8.62 22.48 33.23
C ALA A 12 -7.81 22.90 31.99
N THR A 13 -6.56 23.35 32.15
CA THR A 13 -5.71 23.82 31.04
C THR A 13 -4.59 22.86 30.63
N ASP A 14 -4.35 21.80 31.40
CA ASP A 14 -3.24 20.88 31.18
C ASP A 14 -3.60 19.78 30.18
N ILE A 15 -3.04 19.89 28.97
CA ILE A 15 -3.25 18.98 27.84
C ILE A 15 -2.18 17.88 27.71
N THR A 16 -1.28 17.76 28.68
CA THR A 16 -0.12 16.86 28.56
C THR A 16 -0.31 15.51 29.25
N GLY A 17 -1.52 15.25 29.77
CA GLY A 17 -1.89 13.96 30.35
C GLY A 17 -3.34 13.94 30.82
N ARG A 18 -3.74 12.81 31.39
CA ARG A 18 -5.04 12.62 32.03
C ARG A 18 -4.89 12.70 33.55
N TRP A 19 -5.78 13.45 34.20
CA TRP A 19 -5.88 13.46 35.66
C TRP A 19 -6.72 12.27 36.14
N CYS A 20 -6.16 11.44 37.02
CA CYS A 20 -6.78 10.24 37.56
C CYS A 20 -6.75 10.28 39.09
N LEU A 21 -7.78 9.74 39.74
CA LEU A 21 -7.75 9.54 41.20
C LEU A 21 -7.12 8.17 41.50
N ILE A 22 -5.93 8.17 42.09
CA ILE A 22 -5.16 6.96 42.44
C ILE A 22 -4.87 7.04 43.95
N ASP A 23 -5.28 6.03 44.71
CA ASP A 23 -5.15 5.97 46.18
C ASP A 23 -5.64 7.24 46.92
N GLY A 24 -6.71 7.85 46.41
CA GLY A 24 -7.31 9.06 46.98
C GLY A 24 -6.58 10.37 46.65
N ALA A 25 -5.51 10.32 45.85
CA ALA A 25 -4.79 11.49 45.35
C ALA A 25 -5.07 11.72 43.86
N LEU A 26 -5.31 12.98 43.47
CA LEU A 26 -5.37 13.37 42.06
C LEU A 26 -3.95 13.32 41.49
N THR A 27 -3.67 12.26 40.74
CA THR A 27 -2.38 12.00 40.11
C THR A 27 -2.51 12.19 38.60
N LYS A 28 -1.56 12.89 38.02
CA LYS A 28 -1.48 13.05 36.57
C LYS A 28 -0.76 11.85 35.96
N THR A 29 -1.43 11.20 35.00
CA THR A 29 -0.85 10.15 34.16
C THR A 29 -0.62 10.71 32.75
N PRO A 30 0.54 10.49 32.11
CA PRO A 30 0.74 10.83 30.71
C PRO A 30 -0.34 10.16 29.84
N PHE A 31 -0.67 10.77 28.70
CA PHE A 31 -1.43 10.01 27.70
C PHE A 31 -0.59 8.81 27.25
N PRO A 32 -1.22 7.66 26.96
CA PRO A 32 -0.51 6.56 26.35
C PRO A 32 0.09 7.05 25.03
N ASP A 33 1.35 6.74 24.81
CA ASP A 33 2.02 7.03 23.56
C ASP A 33 1.42 6.10 22.48
N VAL A 34 0.70 6.69 21.53
CA VAL A 34 0.14 5.94 20.40
C VAL A 34 1.26 5.77 19.39
N GLN A 35 2.02 4.70 19.54
CA GLN A 35 3.04 4.29 18.58
C GLN A 35 2.35 3.81 17.30
N VAL A 36 2.49 4.58 16.22
CA VAL A 36 1.98 4.20 14.91
C VAL A 36 2.80 3.03 14.37
N ASP A 37 2.14 1.92 14.05
CA ASP A 37 2.76 0.80 13.37
C ASP A 37 2.87 1.09 11.87
N PHE A 38 3.90 1.87 11.50
CA PHE A 38 4.17 2.21 10.11
C PHE A 38 4.44 0.97 9.25
N ALA A 39 5.03 -0.09 9.83
CA ALA A 39 5.30 -1.32 9.08
C ALA A 39 3.99 -1.99 8.65
N ALA A 40 3.01 -2.09 9.56
CA ALA A 40 1.69 -2.60 9.22
C ALA A 40 0.95 -1.73 8.19
N LEU A 41 1.02 -0.40 8.32
CA LEU A 41 0.39 0.53 7.36
C LEU A 41 0.99 0.41 5.96
N ILE A 42 2.31 0.40 5.85
CA ILE A 42 3.03 0.26 4.59
C ILE A 42 2.74 -1.11 3.95
N ALA A 43 2.74 -2.18 4.74
CA ALA A 43 2.45 -3.52 4.26
C ALA A 43 1.01 -3.66 3.75
N ALA A 44 0.05 -3.01 4.42
CA ALA A 44 -1.34 -2.97 3.99
C ALA A 44 -1.50 -2.22 2.65
N GLU A 45 -0.83 -1.08 2.50
CA GLU A 45 -0.84 -0.33 1.23
C GLU A 45 -0.19 -1.16 0.11
N ARG A 46 0.99 -1.77 0.34
CA ARG A 46 1.63 -2.66 -0.63
C ARG A 46 0.67 -3.77 -1.07
N TYR A 47 -0.04 -4.40 -0.13
CA TYR A 47 -0.98 -5.48 -0.43
C TYR A 47 -2.11 -5.03 -1.36
N GLN A 48 -2.61 -3.79 -1.19
CA GLN A 48 -3.59 -3.23 -2.11
C GLN A 48 -2.98 -2.96 -3.50
N ARG A 49 -1.76 -2.43 -3.54
CA ARG A 49 -1.06 -2.06 -4.78
C ARG A 49 -0.60 -3.26 -5.60
N GLU A 50 -0.18 -4.35 -4.97
CA GLU A 50 0.21 -5.54 -5.71
C GLU A 50 -0.99 -6.25 -6.37
N ALA A 51 -2.21 -5.99 -5.91
CA ALA A 51 -3.46 -6.59 -6.40
C ALA A 51 -4.28 -5.69 -7.34
N SER A 52 -3.75 -4.53 -7.73
CA SER A 52 -4.41 -3.53 -8.59
C SER A 52 -4.56 -3.97 -10.06
N GLY A 53 -3.82 -4.99 -10.49
CA GLY A 53 -3.73 -5.43 -11.87
C GLY A 53 -2.56 -4.81 -12.63
N VAL A 54 -2.22 -5.39 -13.78
CA VAL A 54 -1.21 -4.85 -14.71
C VAL A 54 -1.73 -4.93 -16.15
N VAL A 55 -1.40 -3.94 -16.98
CA VAL A 55 -1.79 -3.95 -18.40
C VAL A 55 -0.69 -4.59 -19.25
N VAL A 56 -1.05 -5.61 -20.02
CA VAL A 56 -0.15 -6.32 -20.96
C VAL A 56 -0.83 -6.40 -22.32
N ASP A 57 -0.23 -5.82 -23.36
CA ASP A 57 -0.80 -5.55 -24.70
C ASP A 57 -2.28 -5.11 -24.67
N GLY A 58 -2.59 -4.12 -23.83
CA GLY A 58 -3.93 -3.54 -23.73
C GLY A 58 -4.94 -4.39 -22.96
N SER A 59 -4.56 -5.59 -22.49
CA SER A 59 -5.39 -6.43 -21.61
C SER A 59 -5.04 -6.19 -20.15
N THR A 60 -6.04 -5.96 -19.30
CA THR A 60 -5.84 -5.90 -17.84
C THR A 60 -5.74 -7.31 -17.28
N ILE A 61 -4.64 -7.58 -16.58
CA ILE A 61 -4.34 -8.88 -15.96
C ILE A 61 -4.53 -8.77 -14.45
N ASP A 62 -5.25 -9.73 -13.87
CA ASP A 62 -5.40 -9.83 -12.41
C ASP A 62 -4.06 -10.16 -11.75
N THR A 63 -3.68 -9.35 -10.76
CA THR A 63 -2.49 -9.54 -9.93
C THR A 63 -2.81 -9.81 -8.46
N SER A 64 -4.06 -10.18 -8.14
CA SER A 64 -4.40 -10.78 -6.86
C SER A 64 -3.47 -11.97 -6.55
N ARG A 65 -3.38 -12.37 -5.28
CA ARG A 65 -2.51 -13.51 -4.89
C ARG A 65 -2.87 -14.80 -5.62
N ASP A 66 -4.15 -15.02 -5.87
CA ASP A 66 -4.64 -16.15 -6.66
C ASP A 66 -4.25 -15.98 -8.14
N GLY A 67 -4.42 -14.77 -8.71
CA GLY A 67 -3.99 -14.45 -10.07
C GLY A 67 -2.48 -14.67 -10.29
N GLN A 68 -1.64 -14.19 -9.36
CA GLN A 68 -0.19 -14.40 -9.35
C GLN A 68 0.16 -15.90 -9.33
N ALA A 69 -0.50 -16.69 -8.48
CA ALA A 69 -0.26 -18.12 -8.39
C ALA A 69 -0.68 -18.87 -9.68
N LEU A 70 -1.85 -18.53 -10.22
CA LEU A 70 -2.36 -19.14 -11.46
C LEU A 70 -1.43 -18.86 -12.64
N ILE A 71 -1.01 -17.61 -12.85
CA ILE A 71 -0.17 -17.27 -14.00
C ILE A 71 1.25 -17.82 -13.86
N ALA A 72 1.77 -17.91 -12.62
CA ALA A 72 3.04 -18.58 -12.36
C ALA A 72 2.96 -20.08 -12.69
N GLY A 73 1.87 -20.76 -12.31
CA GLY A 73 1.64 -22.16 -12.68
C GLY A 73 1.55 -22.37 -14.20
N ALA A 74 0.79 -21.50 -14.89
CA ALA A 74 0.72 -21.54 -16.36
C ALA A 74 2.08 -21.28 -17.02
N ALA A 75 2.90 -20.39 -16.46
CA ALA A 75 4.24 -20.13 -16.96
C ALA A 75 5.16 -21.35 -16.81
N VAL A 76 5.05 -22.11 -15.72
CA VAL A 76 5.77 -23.39 -15.59
C VAL A 76 5.36 -24.37 -16.69
N SER A 77 4.07 -24.51 -16.98
CA SER A 77 3.60 -25.34 -18.11
C SER A 77 4.14 -24.86 -19.46
N ALA A 78 4.12 -23.55 -19.71
CA ALA A 78 4.64 -22.93 -20.94
C ALA A 78 6.16 -23.07 -21.11
N ILE A 79 6.92 -23.10 -20.02
CA ILE A 79 8.37 -23.35 -20.04
C ILE A 79 8.67 -24.82 -20.36
N LEU A 80 7.88 -25.73 -19.81
CA LEU A 80 8.05 -27.18 -20.03
C LEU A 80 7.60 -27.61 -21.43
N ASP A 81 6.62 -26.92 -22.01
CA ASP A 81 6.09 -27.19 -23.34
C ASP A 81 5.86 -25.87 -24.11
N SER A 82 6.72 -25.60 -25.10
CA SER A 82 6.63 -24.40 -25.93
C SER A 82 5.42 -24.38 -26.87
N SER A 83 4.72 -25.52 -27.03
CA SER A 83 3.45 -25.62 -27.77
C SER A 83 2.22 -25.48 -26.87
N TYR A 84 2.41 -25.30 -25.56
CA TYR A 84 1.33 -25.19 -24.59
C TYR A 84 0.39 -24.04 -24.94
N LYS A 85 -0.91 -24.33 -24.80
CA LYS A 85 -2.01 -23.38 -24.95
C LYS A 85 -3.06 -23.63 -23.88
N CYS A 86 -3.71 -22.57 -23.42
CA CYS A 86 -4.85 -22.70 -22.53
C CYS A 86 -5.92 -21.63 -22.77
N SER A 87 -7.15 -21.97 -22.40
CA SER A 87 -8.23 -20.98 -22.27
C SER A 87 -8.08 -20.27 -20.92
N TRP A 88 -7.64 -19.03 -20.96
CA TRP A 88 -7.46 -18.18 -19.81
C TRP A 88 -8.70 -17.35 -19.52
N LYS A 89 -9.15 -17.31 -18.27
CA LYS A 89 -10.31 -16.52 -17.86
C LYS A 89 -9.88 -15.09 -17.51
N THR A 90 -10.49 -14.10 -18.15
CA THR A 90 -10.38 -12.67 -17.83
C THR A 90 -11.73 -12.14 -17.32
N ALA A 91 -11.78 -10.88 -16.91
CA ALA A 91 -13.05 -10.22 -16.56
C ALA A 91 -14.02 -10.10 -17.76
N GLU A 92 -13.49 -10.10 -18.99
CA GLU A 92 -14.24 -9.90 -20.23
C GLU A 92 -14.65 -11.22 -20.91
N GLY A 93 -14.10 -12.37 -20.47
CA GLY A 93 -14.42 -13.68 -21.03
C GLY A 93 -13.24 -14.65 -20.98
N PHE A 94 -13.26 -15.67 -21.84
CA PHE A 94 -12.12 -16.55 -22.02
C PHE A 94 -11.32 -16.14 -23.26
N VAL A 95 -9.99 -16.16 -23.15
CA VAL A 95 -9.05 -15.93 -24.25
C VAL A 95 -8.11 -17.12 -24.38
N GLU A 96 -7.68 -17.46 -25.60
CA GLU A 96 -6.60 -18.44 -25.77
C GLU A 96 -5.25 -17.75 -25.56
N LEU A 97 -4.41 -18.31 -24.69
CA LEU A 97 -3.03 -17.90 -24.53
C LEU A 97 -2.10 -19.02 -25.00
N ASP A 98 -1.05 -18.64 -25.73
CA ASP A 98 0.06 -19.51 -26.08
C ASP A 98 1.24 -19.34 -25.10
N ALA A 99 2.21 -20.26 -25.16
CA ALA A 99 3.36 -20.25 -24.26
C ALA A 99 4.14 -18.92 -24.24
N PRO A 100 4.52 -18.29 -25.37
CA PRO A 100 5.18 -16.98 -25.36
C PRO A 100 4.35 -15.91 -24.66
N ARG A 101 3.04 -15.89 -24.90
CA ARG A 101 2.15 -14.90 -24.29
C ARG A 101 2.02 -15.10 -22.78
N ILE A 102 1.89 -16.34 -22.32
CA ILE A 102 1.85 -16.68 -20.89
C ILE A 102 3.13 -16.21 -20.19
N ILE A 103 4.31 -16.49 -20.78
CA ILE A 103 5.59 -16.09 -20.21
C ILE A 103 5.69 -14.56 -20.13
N SER A 104 5.26 -13.84 -21.16
CA SER A 104 5.23 -12.38 -21.16
C SER A 104 4.35 -11.82 -20.04
N ILE A 105 3.13 -12.34 -19.88
CA ILE A 105 2.21 -11.93 -18.82
C ILE A 105 2.81 -12.25 -17.44
N ALA A 106 3.30 -13.47 -17.22
CA ALA A 106 3.89 -13.86 -15.94
C ALA A 106 5.09 -12.98 -15.55
N THR A 107 5.91 -12.60 -16.54
CA THR A 107 7.05 -11.69 -16.35
C THR A 107 6.58 -10.30 -15.93
N ALA A 108 5.56 -9.75 -16.61
CA ALA A 108 4.99 -8.44 -16.28
C ALA A 108 4.38 -8.43 -14.87
N VAL A 109 3.60 -9.47 -14.51
CA VAL A 109 3.03 -9.62 -13.17
C VAL A 109 4.12 -9.69 -12.10
N ARG A 110 5.18 -10.47 -12.34
CA ARG A 110 6.30 -10.58 -11.39
C ARG A 110 7.04 -9.26 -11.22
N ALA A 111 7.27 -8.52 -12.31
CA ALA A 111 7.92 -7.21 -12.28
C ALA A 111 7.08 -6.16 -11.53
N HIS A 112 5.76 -6.17 -11.72
CA HIS A 112 4.83 -5.31 -10.98
C HIS A 112 4.89 -5.56 -9.48
N VAL A 113 4.72 -6.81 -9.07
CA VAL A 113 4.76 -7.21 -7.66
C VAL A 113 6.12 -6.88 -7.06
N GLN A 114 7.21 -7.13 -7.78
CA GLN A 114 8.55 -6.78 -7.30
C GLN A 114 8.69 -5.28 -7.05
N THR A 115 8.21 -4.44 -7.97
CA THR A 115 8.25 -2.98 -7.81
C THR A 115 7.45 -2.52 -6.59
N CYS A 116 6.34 -3.17 -6.26
CA CYS A 116 5.61 -2.93 -5.02
C CYS A 116 6.44 -3.24 -3.76
N PHE A 117 7.14 -4.38 -3.74
CA PHE A 117 8.02 -4.75 -2.62
C PHE A 117 9.24 -3.82 -2.50
N ASP A 118 9.81 -3.39 -3.62
CA ASP A 118 10.92 -2.43 -3.63
C ASP A 118 10.47 -1.05 -3.09
N ARG A 119 9.21 -0.67 -3.37
CA ARG A 119 8.60 0.54 -2.80
C ARG A 119 8.38 0.41 -1.28
N GLU A 120 7.86 -0.72 -0.80
CA GLU A 120 7.74 -1.02 0.64
C GLU A 120 9.10 -0.89 1.34
N LEU A 121 10.15 -1.51 0.79
CA LEU A 121 11.52 -1.39 1.32
C LEU A 121 11.99 0.06 1.41
N THR A 122 11.69 0.87 0.40
CA THR A 122 12.03 2.31 0.39
C THR A 122 11.30 3.07 1.51
N LEU A 123 10.02 2.76 1.74
CA LEU A 123 9.22 3.40 2.79
C LEU A 123 9.70 3.00 4.19
N LEU A 124 9.98 1.71 4.42
CA LEU A 124 10.52 1.23 5.70
C LEU A 124 11.86 1.90 6.04
N ARG A 125 12.76 2.03 5.06
CA ARG A 125 14.02 2.78 5.25
C ARG A 125 13.79 4.25 5.55
N ALA A 126 12.78 4.88 4.96
CA ALA A 126 12.43 6.27 5.26
C ALA A 126 11.95 6.43 6.72
N VAL A 127 11.20 5.45 7.23
CA VAL A 127 10.78 5.41 8.64
C VAL A 127 12.00 5.26 9.55
N GLU A 128 12.87 4.29 9.27
CA GLU A 128 14.09 4.03 10.05
C GLU A 128 15.04 5.26 10.12
N THR A 129 15.11 6.03 9.03
CA THR A 129 15.97 7.22 8.93
C THR A 129 15.28 8.51 9.37
N GLY A 130 14.01 8.47 9.78
CA GLY A 130 13.23 9.64 10.17
C GLY A 130 12.92 10.61 9.02
N THR A 131 12.97 10.13 7.77
CA THR A 131 12.69 10.92 6.56
C THR A 131 11.31 10.64 5.95
N TYR A 132 10.55 9.73 6.57
CA TYR A 132 9.18 9.41 6.17
C TYR A 132 8.25 10.63 6.26
N ARG A 133 7.37 10.77 5.27
CA ARG A 133 6.28 11.76 5.25
C ARG A 133 4.99 11.03 4.90
N ASP A 134 3.87 11.45 5.48
CA ASP A 134 2.57 10.80 5.27
C ASP A 134 2.19 10.67 3.79
N SER A 135 2.54 11.65 2.96
CA SER A 135 2.28 11.61 1.51
C SER A 135 3.01 10.46 0.80
N MET A 136 4.14 10.00 1.34
CA MET A 136 4.91 8.89 0.76
C MET A 136 4.12 7.58 0.80
N LEU A 137 3.17 7.41 1.72
CA LEU A 137 2.34 6.22 1.79
C LEU A 137 1.56 5.99 0.50
N THR A 138 1.05 7.05 -0.13
CA THR A 138 0.19 6.94 -1.31
C THR A 138 0.92 7.15 -2.64
N GLU A 139 2.17 7.61 -2.60
CA GLU A 139 2.98 8.00 -3.77
C GLU A 139 4.06 6.96 -4.11
N GLY A 140 4.52 6.96 -5.37
CA GLY A 140 5.70 6.20 -5.80
C GLY A 140 5.49 4.69 -5.98
N TRP A 141 4.27 4.19 -5.88
CA TRP A 141 3.87 2.84 -6.29
C TRP A 141 3.77 2.73 -7.82
N PRO A 142 3.91 1.53 -8.40
CA PRO A 142 3.89 1.33 -9.87
C PRO A 142 2.63 1.87 -10.56
N ASP A 143 1.46 1.84 -9.91
CA ASP A 143 0.20 2.36 -10.49
C ASP A 143 -0.13 3.79 -10.06
N SER A 144 0.77 4.45 -9.33
CA SER A 144 0.61 5.87 -9.03
C SER A 144 0.83 6.61 -10.35
N SER A 145 -0.24 6.95 -11.05
CA SER A 145 -0.12 7.90 -12.16
C SER A 145 0.67 9.11 -11.67
N PRO A 146 1.68 9.60 -12.42
CA PRO A 146 2.26 10.90 -12.15
C PRO A 146 1.13 11.94 -12.10
N PRO A 147 1.17 12.96 -11.22
CA PRO A 147 0.18 14.02 -11.27
C PRO A 147 0.17 14.59 -12.69
N GLU A 148 -1.02 14.55 -13.30
CA GLU A 148 -1.25 15.01 -14.67
C GLU A 148 -0.70 16.43 -14.78
N LYS A 149 0.30 16.64 -15.64
CA LYS A 149 0.78 17.99 -15.94
C LYS A 149 -0.40 18.73 -16.57
N THR A 150 -1.14 19.48 -15.77
CA THR A 150 -2.19 20.39 -16.24
C THR A 150 -1.50 21.42 -17.12
N SER A 151 -1.42 21.13 -18.42
CA SER A 151 -1.12 22.13 -19.43
C SER A 151 -2.38 22.97 -19.56
N VAL A 152 -2.44 24.04 -18.80
CA VAL A 152 -3.38 25.13 -19.05
C VAL A 152 -2.98 25.72 -20.40
N ILE A 153 -3.57 25.21 -21.48
CA ILE A 153 -3.55 25.91 -22.77
C ILE A 153 -4.59 27.02 -22.63
N THR A 154 -4.11 28.20 -22.22
CA THR A 154 -4.83 29.45 -22.39
C THR A 154 -5.00 29.68 -23.89
N GLN A 155 -6.18 29.38 -24.43
CA GLN A 155 -6.64 30.02 -25.66
C GLN A 155 -7.31 31.33 -25.28
N LEU A 156 -6.57 32.42 -25.46
CA LEU A 156 -7.11 33.76 -25.62
C LEU A 156 -6.80 34.23 -27.04
N GLN A 157 -7.88 34.61 -27.72
CA GLN A 157 -8.00 35.43 -28.94
C GLN A 157 -7.73 34.77 -30.29
#